data_AF-A0A1S3L568-F1
#
_entry.id   AF-A0A1S3L568-F1
#
_cell.length_a   1.000
_cell.length_b   1.000
_cell.length_c   1.000
_cell.angle_alpha   90.00
_cell.angle_beta   90.00
_cell.angle_gamma   90.00
#
_symmetry.space_group_name_H-M   'P 1'
#
loop_
_entity.id
_entity.type
_entity.pdbx_description
1 polymer ?
#
loop_
_entity_poly.entity_id
_entity_poly.type
_entity_poly.pdbx_seq_one_letter_code
_entity_poly.pdbx_strand_id
1 'polypeptide(L)'
;MEYFMMPTEKALQQFKKSEKDVIGGLCSLANIPLSPETAQDQERRIRREIANSNERRRMQSINAGFQSLKTLLPHTDGEKLSKAAILQQTSDYIFALEQEKTQLLQQNNQLKRFIQEFSGSSPKRRRGAEEKDEGIGSPDILEEEKAEELRREMLELRQQLDKERSARMILEEQVRSLDMVLHPERLKVITQQVQEEQAHIQTQTLLRLQQLHAETSAERDRHAAHSPQVQRHTGY
;
A
#
# COMPACT_ATOMS: atom_id res chain seq x y z
N MET A 1 11.84 -19.05 -20.42
CA MET A 1 12.90 -19.06 -19.40
C MET A 1 13.52 -20.44 -19.43
N GLU A 2 14.74 -20.54 -19.98
CA GLU A 2 15.52 -21.78 -19.98
C GLU A 2 15.95 -22.11 -18.55
N TYR A 3 15.70 -23.33 -18.11
CA TYR A 3 16.19 -23.82 -16.83
C TYR A 3 17.67 -24.21 -16.99
N PHE A 4 18.54 -23.40 -16.39
CA PHE A 4 19.95 -23.73 -16.22
C PHE A 4 20.08 -24.90 -15.22
N MET A 5 20.16 -26.12 -15.73
CA MET A 5 20.46 -27.30 -14.89
C MET A 5 21.93 -27.27 -14.47
N MET A 6 22.15 -27.01 -13.19
CA MET A 6 23.45 -27.21 -12.53
C MET A 6 23.86 -28.70 -12.61
N PRO A 7 25.07 -29.06 -13.06
CA PRO A 7 25.50 -30.45 -13.13
C PRO A 7 25.81 -31.00 -11.73
N THR A 8 24.82 -31.55 -11.03
CA THR A 8 24.98 -32.08 -9.66
C THR A 8 25.43 -33.55 -9.62
N GLU A 9 25.43 -34.27 -10.74
CA GLU A 9 25.78 -35.70 -10.74
C GLU A 9 27.28 -35.98 -10.57
N LYS A 10 28.17 -35.13 -11.12
CA LYS A 10 29.62 -35.35 -11.04
C LYS A 10 30.18 -35.10 -9.62
N ALA A 11 29.64 -34.12 -8.90
CA ALA A 11 30.06 -33.80 -7.53
C ALA A 11 29.63 -34.90 -6.53
N LEU A 12 28.44 -35.47 -6.69
CA LEU A 12 27.95 -36.57 -5.87
C LEU A 12 28.70 -37.90 -6.12
N GLN A 13 29.18 -38.14 -7.35
CA GLN A 13 30.01 -39.31 -7.65
C GLN A 13 31.42 -39.19 -7.06
N GLN A 14 32.01 -37.99 -7.01
CA GLN A 14 33.30 -37.76 -6.35
C GLN A 14 33.23 -37.96 -4.82
N PHE A 15 32.16 -37.47 -4.17
CA PHE A 15 31.94 -37.69 -2.73
C PHE A 15 31.69 -39.17 -2.37
N LYS A 16 30.94 -39.90 -3.21
CA LYS A 16 30.69 -41.34 -3.01
C LYS A 16 31.92 -42.20 -3.29
N LYS A 17 32.84 -41.76 -4.16
CA LYS A 17 34.14 -42.44 -4.37
C LYS A 17 35.05 -42.25 -3.16
N SER A 18 35.15 -41.03 -2.61
CA SER A 18 36.00 -40.79 -1.45
C SER A 18 35.53 -41.51 -0.18
N GLU A 19 34.22 -41.66 0.06
CA GLU A 19 33.73 -42.45 1.20
C GLU A 19 33.97 -43.96 1.02
N LYS A 20 33.78 -44.49 -0.21
CA LYS A 20 34.05 -45.90 -0.49
C LYS A 20 35.53 -46.25 -0.42
N ASP A 21 36.43 -45.35 -0.81
CA ASP A 21 37.87 -45.59 -0.74
C ASP A 21 38.42 -45.42 0.70
N VAL A 22 37.83 -44.56 1.53
CA VAL A 22 38.22 -44.39 2.95
C VAL A 22 37.65 -45.50 3.84
N ILE A 23 36.41 -45.95 3.58
CA ILE A 23 35.77 -47.05 4.34
C ILE A 23 36.23 -48.42 3.82
N GLY A 24 36.46 -48.56 2.51
CA GLY A 24 36.97 -49.79 1.89
C GLY A 24 38.46 -50.03 2.11
N GLY A 25 39.27 -48.96 2.20
CA GLY A 25 40.72 -49.05 2.38
C GLY A 25 41.17 -49.57 3.76
N LEU A 26 40.32 -49.45 4.79
CA LEU A 26 40.62 -49.98 6.13
C LEU A 26 40.32 -51.48 6.26
N CYS A 27 39.43 -52.02 5.42
CA CYS A 27 39.10 -53.46 5.41
C CYS A 27 40.03 -54.29 4.52
N SER A 28 40.73 -53.68 3.54
CA SER A 28 41.61 -54.42 2.61
C SER A 28 43.04 -54.66 3.11
N LEU A 29 43.48 -53.99 4.18
CA LEU A 29 44.84 -54.16 4.74
C LEU A 29 44.99 -55.33 5.73
N ALA A 30 43.92 -56.07 6.01
CA ALA A 30 43.97 -57.20 6.93
C ALA A 30 43.13 -58.37 6.39
N ASN A 31 43.74 -59.17 5.51
CA ASN A 31 43.39 -60.59 5.36
C ASN A 31 43.84 -61.36 6.61
N ILE A 32 43.41 -60.91 7.79
CA ILE A 32 43.52 -61.63 9.05
C ILE A 32 42.10 -62.12 9.32
N PRO A 33 41.87 -63.44 9.50
CA PRO A 33 40.56 -63.91 9.91
C PRO A 33 40.21 -63.20 11.23
N LEU A 34 39.24 -62.28 11.17
CA LEU A 34 38.69 -61.62 12.35
C LEU A 34 38.18 -62.74 13.24
N SER A 35 38.85 -62.96 14.38
CA SER A 35 38.33 -63.83 15.43
C SER A 35 36.88 -63.40 15.70
N PRO A 36 35.91 -64.31 15.86
CA PRO A 36 34.50 -63.98 16.06
C PRO A 36 34.27 -62.95 17.19
N GLU A 37 35.19 -62.87 18.15
CA GLU A 37 35.22 -61.86 19.22
C GLU A 37 35.45 -60.43 18.70
N THR A 38 36.34 -60.24 17.71
CA THR A 38 36.63 -58.93 17.10
C THR A 38 35.53 -58.41 16.18
N ALA A 39 34.80 -59.30 15.50
CA ALA A 39 33.63 -58.93 14.69
C ALA A 39 32.46 -58.46 15.56
N GLN A 40 32.26 -59.08 16.73
CA GLN A 40 31.28 -58.63 17.72
C GLN A 40 31.63 -57.26 18.31
N ASP A 41 32.92 -56.98 18.51
CA ASP A 41 33.38 -55.66 18.96
C ASP A 41 33.19 -54.56 17.91
N GLN A 42 33.42 -54.87 16.63
CA GLN A 42 33.12 -53.95 15.52
C GLN A 42 31.62 -53.66 15.43
N GLU A 43 30.77 -54.68 15.50
CA GLU A 43 29.31 -54.52 15.51
C GLU A 43 28.85 -53.69 16.71
N ARG A 44 29.41 -53.95 17.91
CA ARG A 44 29.14 -53.16 19.11
C ARG A 44 29.56 -51.70 18.94
N ARG A 45 30.69 -51.44 18.29
CA ARG A 45 31.16 -50.09 17.98
C ARG A 45 30.22 -49.39 17.01
N ILE A 46 29.82 -50.05 15.92
CA ILE A 46 28.87 -49.49 14.94
C ILE A 46 27.55 -49.11 15.61
N ARG A 47 26.99 -49.99 16.46
CA ARG A 47 25.75 -49.68 17.21
C ARG A 47 25.90 -48.45 18.10
N ARG A 48 27.03 -48.31 18.78
CA ARG A 48 27.33 -47.12 19.60
C ARG A 48 27.45 -45.87 18.74
N GLU A 49 28.08 -45.95 17.58
CA GLU A 49 28.22 -44.82 16.65
C GLU A 49 26.86 -44.37 16.09
N ILE A 50 25.98 -45.31 15.72
CA ILE A 50 24.61 -45.02 15.28
C ILE A 50 23.80 -44.36 16.41
N ALA A 51 23.88 -44.89 17.64
CA ALA A 51 23.20 -44.30 18.80
C ALA A 51 23.68 -42.86 19.07
N ASN A 52 24.99 -42.63 19.04
CA ASN A 52 25.58 -41.30 19.21
C ASN A 52 25.17 -40.33 18.09
N SER A 53 25.13 -40.79 16.85
CA SER A 53 24.66 -40.00 15.71
C SER A 53 23.19 -39.59 15.86
N ASN A 54 22.34 -40.51 16.30
CA ASN A 54 20.93 -40.22 16.60
C ASN A 54 20.77 -39.20 17.73
N GLU A 55 21.53 -39.31 18.82
CA GLU A 55 21.43 -38.32 19.92
C GLU A 55 21.92 -36.93 19.49
N ARG A 56 22.97 -36.85 18.66
CA ARG A 56 23.40 -35.55 18.08
C ARG A 56 22.29 -34.93 17.25
N ARG A 57 21.62 -35.72 16.41
CA ARG A 57 20.49 -35.23 15.60
C ARG A 57 19.33 -34.76 16.48
N ARG A 58 18.98 -35.52 17.51
CA ARG A 58 17.96 -35.14 18.50
C ARG A 58 18.32 -33.83 19.21
N MET A 59 19.58 -33.69 19.64
CA MET A 59 20.04 -32.47 20.31
C MET A 59 20.02 -31.26 19.37
N GLN A 60 20.39 -31.45 18.10
CA GLN A 60 20.30 -30.42 17.07
C GLN A 60 18.86 -29.97 16.82
N SER A 61 17.90 -30.90 16.69
CA SER A 61 16.49 -30.54 16.48
C SER A 61 15.90 -29.80 17.68
N ILE A 62 16.22 -30.25 18.91
CA ILE A 62 15.82 -29.55 20.14
C ILE A 62 16.39 -28.12 20.15
N ASN A 63 17.69 -27.96 19.86
CA ASN A 63 18.32 -26.64 19.83
C ASN A 63 17.72 -25.74 18.75
N ALA A 64 17.40 -26.28 17.57
CA ALA A 64 16.70 -25.53 16.53
C ALA A 64 15.31 -25.06 17.01
N GLY A 65 14.55 -25.93 17.68
CA GLY A 65 13.26 -25.56 18.29
C GLY A 65 13.37 -24.44 19.31
N PHE A 66 14.41 -24.44 20.16
CA PHE A 66 14.68 -23.35 21.10
C PHE A 66 14.99 -22.03 20.39
N GLN A 67 15.71 -22.04 19.27
CA GLN A 67 15.98 -20.82 18.50
C GLN A 67 14.71 -20.29 17.85
N SER A 68 13.89 -21.15 17.25
CA SER A 68 12.59 -20.72 16.69
C SER A 68 11.69 -20.14 17.77
N LEU A 69 11.59 -20.79 18.93
CA LEU A 69 10.79 -20.30 20.05
C LEU A 69 11.27 -18.93 20.53
N LYS A 70 12.58 -18.73 20.65
CA LYS A 70 13.18 -17.44 21.00
C LYS A 70 12.74 -16.33 20.03
N THR A 71 12.66 -16.59 18.73
CA THR A 71 12.26 -15.54 17.77
C THR A 71 10.80 -15.07 17.89
N LEU A 72 9.92 -15.85 18.54
CA LEU A 72 8.51 -15.51 18.71
C LEU A 72 8.22 -14.70 19.97
N LEU A 73 9.19 -14.65 20.87
CA LEU A 73 9.03 -13.95 22.13
C LEU A 73 9.36 -12.46 21.95
N PRO A 74 8.69 -11.56 22.70
CA PRO A 74 9.04 -10.15 22.71
C PRO A 74 10.44 -9.99 23.29
N HIS A 75 11.40 -9.58 22.47
CA HIS A 75 12.80 -9.53 22.85
C HIS A 75 13.44 -8.20 22.46
N THR A 76 14.46 -7.81 23.23
CA THR A 76 15.37 -6.74 22.83
C THR A 76 16.46 -7.34 21.92
N ASP A 77 16.69 -6.72 20.76
CA ASP A 77 17.66 -7.21 19.79
C ASP A 77 19.06 -7.37 20.43
N GLY A 78 19.63 -8.57 20.32
CA GLY A 78 20.96 -8.89 20.84
C GLY A 78 21.00 -9.57 22.22
N GLU A 79 19.87 -9.74 22.91
CA GLU A 79 19.85 -10.38 24.23
C GLU A 79 20.08 -11.90 24.15
N LYS A 80 21.03 -12.42 24.95
CA LYS A 80 21.32 -13.85 25.06
C LYS A 80 20.47 -14.47 26.16
N LEU A 81 19.47 -15.28 25.77
CA LEU A 81 18.61 -16.00 26.70
C LEU A 81 19.06 -17.44 26.90
N SER A 82 18.97 -17.91 28.15
CA SER A 82 19.18 -19.31 28.50
C SER A 82 17.96 -20.15 28.12
N LYS A 83 18.10 -21.48 28.01
CA LYS A 83 16.97 -22.39 27.73
C LYS A 83 15.85 -22.27 28.75
N ALA A 84 16.19 -22.14 30.04
CA ALA A 84 15.21 -21.95 31.10
C ALA A 84 14.49 -20.61 30.98
N ALA A 85 15.21 -19.53 30.67
CA ALA A 85 14.62 -18.21 30.46
C ALA A 85 13.66 -18.21 29.26
N ILE A 86 14.02 -18.86 28.16
CA ILE A 86 13.14 -19.01 26.98
C ILE A 86 11.83 -19.71 27.39
N LEU A 87 11.90 -20.81 28.14
CA LEU A 87 10.69 -21.53 28.58
C LEU A 87 9.84 -20.69 29.53
N GLN A 88 10.47 -19.98 30.48
CA GLN A 88 9.74 -19.14 31.44
C GLN A 88 9.05 -17.98 30.72
N GLN A 89 9.79 -17.21 29.92
CA GLN A 89 9.23 -16.10 29.15
C GLN A 89 8.14 -16.56 28.17
N THR A 90 8.28 -17.76 27.59
CA THR A 90 7.21 -18.35 26.77
C THR A 90 5.94 -18.58 27.58
N SER A 91 6.06 -19.17 28.77
CA SER A 91 4.91 -19.41 29.64
C SER A 91 4.24 -18.09 30.04
N ASP A 92 5.03 -17.11 30.45
CA ASP A 92 4.52 -15.80 30.88
C ASP A 92 3.85 -15.07 29.71
N TYR A 93 4.43 -15.15 28.51
CA TYR A 93 3.90 -14.52 27.31
C TYR A 93 2.59 -15.17 26.83
N ILE A 94 2.51 -16.50 26.86
CA ILE A 94 1.25 -17.22 26.56
C ILE A 94 0.17 -16.77 27.55
N PHE A 95 0.47 -16.73 28.84
CA PHE A 95 -0.49 -16.30 29.86
C PHE A 95 -0.94 -14.83 29.66
N ALA A 96 -0.02 -13.95 29.27
CA ALA A 96 -0.35 -12.56 28.95
C ALA A 96 -1.28 -12.47 27.72
N LEU A 97 -0.97 -13.19 26.64
CA LEU A 97 -1.80 -13.25 25.43
C LEU A 97 -3.20 -13.82 25.71
N GLU A 98 -3.31 -14.82 26.58
CA GLU A 98 -4.59 -15.40 26.98
C GLU A 98 -5.47 -14.41 27.76
N GLN A 99 -4.85 -13.64 28.67
CA GLN A 99 -5.55 -12.57 29.39
C GLN A 99 -6.00 -11.47 28.44
N GLU A 100 -5.12 -11.02 27.55
CA GLU A 100 -5.43 -9.97 26.57
C GLU A 100 -6.57 -10.42 25.64
N LYS A 101 -6.52 -11.65 25.12
CA LYS A 101 -7.60 -12.25 24.33
C LYS A 101 -8.94 -12.18 25.08
N THR A 102 -8.95 -12.53 26.37
CA THR A 102 -10.16 -12.51 27.19
C THR A 102 -10.70 -11.08 27.34
N GLN A 103 -9.81 -10.10 27.59
CA GLN A 103 -10.19 -8.69 27.69
C GLN A 103 -10.75 -8.16 26.36
N LEU A 104 -10.09 -8.45 25.24
CA LEU A 104 -10.54 -8.06 23.90
C LEU A 104 -11.89 -8.70 23.54
N LEU A 105 -12.14 -9.94 23.94
CA LEU A 105 -13.44 -10.58 23.75
C LEU A 105 -14.54 -9.90 24.58
N GLN A 106 -14.24 -9.52 25.83
CA GLN A 106 -15.19 -8.77 26.66
C GLN A 106 -15.51 -7.40 26.05
N GLN A 107 -14.49 -6.67 25.58
CA GLN A 107 -14.67 -5.39 24.88
C GLN A 107 -15.48 -5.56 23.61
N ASN A 108 -15.19 -6.56 22.77
CA ASN A 108 -15.97 -6.84 21.58
C ASN A 108 -17.44 -7.16 21.89
N ASN A 109 -17.71 -7.94 22.94
CA ASN A 109 -19.09 -8.21 23.36
C ASN A 109 -19.80 -6.95 23.89
N GLN A 110 -19.09 -6.04 24.57
CA GLN A 110 -19.64 -4.74 24.95
C GLN A 110 -19.95 -3.89 23.73
N LEU A 111 -19.03 -3.78 22.77
CA LEU A 111 -19.22 -3.03 21.53
C LEU A 111 -20.37 -3.60 20.68
N LYS A 112 -20.48 -4.92 20.57
CA LYS A 112 -21.62 -5.58 19.91
C LYS A 112 -22.95 -5.22 20.56
N ARG A 113 -23.02 -5.18 21.90
CA ARG A 113 -24.21 -4.73 22.62
C ARG A 113 -24.54 -3.27 22.34
N PHE A 114 -23.55 -2.38 22.37
CA PHE A 114 -23.76 -0.98 21.99
C PHE A 114 -24.30 -0.86 20.57
N ILE A 115 -23.70 -1.55 19.59
CA ILE A 115 -24.18 -1.54 18.20
C ILE A 115 -25.61 -2.09 18.11
N GLN A 116 -25.94 -3.15 18.84
CA GLN A 116 -27.30 -3.71 18.89
C GLN A 116 -28.31 -2.71 19.50
N GLU A 117 -27.92 -1.97 20.54
CA GLU A 117 -28.75 -0.92 21.13
C GLU A 117 -28.97 0.25 20.16
N PHE A 118 -27.94 0.68 19.44
CA PHE A 118 -28.06 1.76 18.44
C PHE A 118 -28.80 1.34 17.15
N SER A 119 -28.69 0.08 16.73
CA SER A 119 -29.41 -0.48 15.57
C SER A 119 -30.84 -0.92 15.90
N GLY A 120 -31.09 -1.35 17.14
CA GLY A 120 -32.41 -1.75 17.66
C GLY A 120 -33.28 -0.59 18.13
N SER A 121 -32.71 0.61 18.34
CA SER A 121 -33.45 1.82 18.71
C SER A 121 -34.06 2.56 17.50
N SER A 122 -34.38 1.84 16.42
CA SER A 122 -35.29 2.33 15.39
C SER A 122 -36.71 1.84 15.68
N PRO A 123 -37.59 2.66 16.27
CA PRO A 123 -38.96 2.26 16.59
C PRO A 123 -39.80 2.13 15.31
N LYS A 124 -39.67 1.01 14.60
CA LYS A 124 -40.65 0.51 13.61
C LYS A 124 -40.21 -0.85 13.05
N ARG A 125 -40.76 -1.92 13.64
CA ARG A 125 -41.59 -2.93 12.95
C ARG A 125 -41.98 -4.04 13.93
N ARG A 126 -43.13 -3.84 14.57
CA ARG A 126 -44.06 -4.96 14.84
C ARG A 126 -44.38 -5.61 13.49
N ARG A 127 -44.12 -6.91 13.37
CA ARG A 127 -44.74 -7.94 12.48
C ARG A 127 -43.75 -9.12 12.49
N GLY A 128 -43.87 -10.08 13.41
CA GLY A 128 -44.76 -11.25 13.36
C GLY A 128 -43.92 -12.39 13.95
N ALA A 129 -44.33 -13.00 15.06
CA ALA A 129 -45.12 -14.24 15.07
C ALA A 129 -44.33 -15.45 14.55
N GLU A 130 -43.93 -16.29 15.50
CA GLU A 130 -43.83 -17.77 15.49
C GLU A 130 -43.18 -18.48 14.31
N GLU A 131 -42.16 -19.31 14.56
CA GLU A 131 -42.27 -20.78 14.47
C GLU A 131 -40.94 -21.49 14.85
N LYS A 132 -41.06 -22.51 15.72
CA LYS A 132 -40.43 -23.86 15.71
C LYS A 132 -38.95 -23.96 15.32
N ASP A 133 -38.06 -24.37 16.22
CA ASP A 133 -37.76 -25.79 16.49
C ASP A 133 -37.86 -26.69 15.25
N GLU A 134 -36.91 -26.55 14.33
CA GLU A 134 -36.37 -27.66 13.53
C GLU A 134 -34.91 -27.35 13.14
N GLY A 135 -34.08 -28.39 13.14
CA GLY A 135 -32.99 -28.46 12.18
C GLY A 135 -31.60 -28.32 12.75
N ILE A 136 -30.90 -29.46 12.75
CA ILE A 136 -29.45 -29.57 12.83
C ILE A 136 -28.86 -28.65 11.74
N GLY A 137 -28.26 -27.54 12.14
CA GLY A 137 -27.75 -26.52 11.24
C GLY A 137 -26.59 -27.05 10.39
N SER A 138 -26.86 -27.25 9.10
CA SER A 138 -25.83 -27.41 8.08
C SER A 138 -24.93 -26.16 8.03
N PRO A 139 -23.63 -26.30 7.72
CA PRO A 139 -22.69 -25.18 7.58
C PRO A 139 -23.13 -24.06 6.60
N ASP A 140 -24.09 -24.32 5.72
CA ASP A 140 -24.62 -23.36 4.72
C ASP A 140 -25.39 -22.17 5.32
N ILE A 141 -25.99 -22.29 6.51
CA ILE A 141 -26.86 -21.24 7.07
C ILE A 141 -26.05 -19.98 7.43
N LEU A 142 -24.80 -20.16 7.88
CA LEU A 142 -23.90 -19.05 8.22
C LEU A 142 -23.44 -18.27 6.98
N GLU A 143 -23.32 -18.93 5.83
CA GLU A 143 -22.99 -18.27 4.57
C GLU A 143 -24.19 -17.49 4.01
N GLU A 144 -25.40 -18.03 4.17
CA GLU A 144 -26.65 -17.35 3.78
C GLU A 144 -26.88 -16.08 4.63
N GLU A 145 -26.70 -16.14 5.95
CA GLU A 145 -26.82 -14.97 6.83
C GLU A 145 -25.79 -13.88 6.48
N LYS A 146 -24.54 -14.26 6.22
CA LYS A 146 -23.49 -13.34 5.79
C LYS A 146 -23.78 -12.73 4.43
N ALA A 147 -24.35 -13.51 3.51
CA ALA A 147 -24.77 -13.02 2.20
C ALA A 147 -25.96 -12.06 2.29
N GLU A 148 -26.91 -12.32 3.19
CA GLU A 148 -27.99 -11.39 3.50
C GLU A 148 -27.49 -10.09 4.13
N GLU A 149 -26.54 -10.17 5.05
CA GLU A 149 -25.91 -9.00 5.66
C GLU A 149 -25.21 -8.13 4.61
N LEU A 150 -24.45 -8.75 3.71
CA LEU A 150 -23.79 -8.06 2.60
C LEU A 150 -24.80 -7.41 1.63
N ARG A 151 -25.96 -8.05 1.40
CA ARG A 151 -27.04 -7.48 0.59
C ARG A 151 -27.69 -6.27 1.26
N ARG A 152 -27.86 -6.30 2.59
CA ARG A 152 -28.37 -5.16 3.36
C ARG A 152 -27.41 -3.98 3.30
N GLU A 153 -26.11 -4.24 3.51
CA GLU A 153 -25.06 -3.22 3.40
C GLU A 153 -25.01 -2.62 2.00
N MET A 154 -25.08 -3.44 0.94
CA MET A 154 -25.18 -2.96 -0.44
C MET A 154 -26.40 -2.07 -0.70
N LEU A 155 -27.54 -2.37 -0.07
CA LEU A 155 -28.75 -1.57 -0.21
C LEU A 155 -28.61 -0.23 0.52
N GLU A 156 -27.99 -0.23 1.70
CA GLU A 156 -27.73 0.96 2.49
C GLU A 156 -26.74 1.89 1.78
N LEU A 157 -25.63 1.36 1.27
CA LEU A 157 -24.64 2.13 0.49
C LEU A 157 -25.27 2.76 -0.76
N ARG A 158 -26.16 2.04 -1.45
CA ARG A 158 -26.93 2.61 -2.58
C ARG A 158 -27.80 3.79 -2.13
N GLN A 159 -28.51 3.65 -1.01
CA GLN A 159 -29.34 4.73 -0.49
C GLN A 159 -28.51 5.95 -0.06
N GLN A 160 -27.33 5.72 0.55
CA GLN A 160 -26.40 6.79 0.89
C GLN A 160 -25.90 7.52 -0.35
N LEU A 161 -25.53 6.80 -1.40
CA LEU A 161 -25.11 7.38 -2.67
C LEU A 161 -26.22 8.22 -3.33
N ASP A 162 -27.47 7.75 -3.28
CA ASP A 162 -28.60 8.52 -3.82
C ASP A 162 -28.88 9.79 -3.02
N LYS A 163 -28.74 9.74 -1.69
CA LYS A 163 -28.81 10.92 -0.82
C LYS A 163 -27.70 11.92 -1.14
N GLU A 164 -26.47 11.45 -1.33
CA GLU A 164 -25.33 12.29 -1.67
C GLU A 164 -25.51 12.94 -3.04
N ARG A 165 -25.98 12.18 -4.04
CA ARG A 165 -26.32 12.71 -5.37
C ARG A 165 -27.40 13.78 -5.32
N SER A 166 -28.45 13.57 -4.51
CA SER A 166 -29.51 14.56 -4.32
C SER A 166 -28.99 15.83 -3.63
N ALA A 167 -28.21 15.69 -2.56
CA ALA A 167 -27.58 16.82 -1.88
C ALA A 167 -26.63 17.60 -2.81
N ARG A 168 -25.84 16.88 -3.61
CA ARG A 168 -24.94 17.47 -4.61
C ARG A 168 -25.72 18.27 -5.66
N MET A 169 -26.82 17.72 -6.17
CA MET A 169 -27.69 18.43 -7.12
C MET A 169 -28.20 19.76 -6.54
N ILE A 170 -28.65 19.75 -5.28
CA ILE A 170 -29.13 20.98 -4.59
C ILE A 170 -28.01 21.99 -4.42
N LEU A 171 -26.81 21.55 -4.01
CA LEU A 171 -25.65 22.43 -3.86
C LEU A 171 -25.20 23.02 -5.20
N GLU A 172 -25.19 22.22 -6.27
CA GLU A 172 -24.85 22.69 -7.62
C GLU A 172 -25.87 23.72 -8.13
N GLU A 173 -27.16 23.55 -7.81
CA GLU A 173 -28.20 24.53 -8.12
C GLU A 173 -28.02 25.83 -7.32
N GLN A 174 -27.69 25.73 -6.02
CA GLN A 174 -27.39 26.89 -5.18
C GLN A 174 -26.17 27.65 -5.69
N VAL A 175 -25.08 26.96 -6.02
CA VAL A 175 -23.87 27.57 -6.62
C VAL A 175 -24.22 28.29 -7.92
N ARG A 176 -24.97 27.64 -8.81
CA ARG A 176 -25.40 28.25 -10.08
C ARG A 176 -26.25 29.50 -9.84
N SER A 177 -27.15 29.49 -8.86
CA SER A 177 -27.96 30.66 -8.51
C SER A 177 -27.13 31.80 -7.93
N LEU A 178 -26.16 31.49 -7.07
CA LEU A 178 -25.24 32.48 -6.51
C LEU A 178 -24.34 33.08 -7.60
N ASP A 179 -23.84 32.26 -8.52
CA ASP A 179 -23.06 32.74 -9.66
C ASP A 179 -23.87 33.70 -10.54
N MET A 180 -25.16 33.42 -10.78
CA MET A 180 -26.03 34.33 -11.52
C MET A 180 -26.22 35.68 -10.83
N VAL A 181 -26.25 35.71 -9.49
CA VAL A 181 -26.48 36.93 -8.71
C VAL A 181 -25.18 37.71 -8.45
N LEU A 182 -24.03 37.03 -8.34
CA LEU A 182 -22.75 37.64 -7.97
C LEU A 182 -21.87 38.05 -9.15
N HIS A 183 -22.04 37.44 -10.33
CA HIS A 183 -21.28 37.81 -11.52
C HIS A 183 -21.87 38.87 -12.48
N PRO A 184 -22.98 39.60 -12.21
CA PRO A 184 -23.35 40.73 -13.07
C PRO A 184 -22.37 41.91 -12.91
N GLU A 185 -21.76 42.10 -11.73
CA GLU A 185 -20.81 43.19 -11.49
C GLU A 185 -19.46 42.97 -12.20
N ARG A 186 -18.98 41.72 -12.30
CA ARG A 186 -17.76 41.42 -13.08
C ARG A 186 -17.95 41.74 -14.56
N LEU A 187 -19.11 41.42 -15.12
CA LEU A 187 -19.47 41.76 -16.50
C LEU A 187 -19.55 43.27 -16.73
N LYS A 188 -20.13 44.02 -15.78
CA LYS A 188 -20.17 45.49 -15.86
C LYS A 188 -18.77 46.11 -15.79
N VAL A 189 -17.91 45.66 -14.88
CA VAL A 189 -16.53 46.15 -14.74
C VAL A 189 -15.73 45.89 -16.02
N ILE A 190 -15.81 44.67 -16.58
CA ILE A 190 -15.14 44.35 -17.84
C ILE A 190 -15.66 45.24 -18.98
N THR A 191 -16.97 45.43 -19.07
CA THR A 191 -17.58 46.27 -20.11
C THR A 191 -17.10 47.73 -19.99
N GLN A 192 -17.03 48.27 -18.77
CA GLN A 192 -16.55 49.62 -18.51
C GLN A 192 -15.05 49.75 -18.83
N GLN A 193 -14.24 48.78 -18.42
CA GLN A 193 -12.80 48.79 -18.65
C GLN A 193 -12.46 48.74 -20.15
N VAL A 194 -13.21 47.95 -20.93
CA VAL A 194 -13.09 47.92 -22.40
C VAL A 194 -13.47 49.27 -23.03
N GLN A 195 -14.52 49.94 -22.53
CA GLN A 195 -14.91 51.27 -23.04
C GLN A 195 -13.84 52.33 -22.77
N GLU A 196 -13.26 52.33 -21.57
CA GLU A 196 -12.20 53.27 -21.18
C GLU A 196 -10.93 53.05 -22.01
N GLU A 197 -10.52 51.80 -22.22
CA GLU A 197 -9.36 51.46 -23.03
C GLU A 197 -9.56 51.88 -24.51
N GLN A 198 -10.76 51.67 -25.04
CA GLN A 198 -11.08 52.08 -26.41
C GLN A 198 -11.08 53.61 -26.58
N ALA A 199 -11.59 54.36 -25.61
CA ALA A 199 -11.50 55.82 -25.59
C ALA A 199 -10.04 56.30 -25.50
N HIS A 200 -9.22 55.61 -24.72
CA HIS A 200 -7.81 55.94 -24.57
C HIS A 200 -7.04 55.72 -25.89
N ILE A 201 -7.29 54.61 -26.60
CA ILE A 201 -6.69 54.31 -27.91
C ILE A 201 -7.09 55.36 -28.95
N GLN A 202 -8.37 55.75 -28.99
CA GLN A 202 -8.85 56.80 -29.89
C GLN A 202 -8.13 58.13 -29.63
N THR A 203 -7.98 58.50 -28.36
CA THR A 203 -7.28 59.74 -27.97
C THR A 203 -5.81 59.72 -28.37
N GLN A 204 -5.09 58.62 -28.12
CA GLN A 204 -3.69 58.48 -28.56
C GLN A 204 -3.54 58.54 -30.08
N THR A 205 -4.45 57.89 -30.81
CA THR A 205 -4.45 57.88 -32.27
C THR A 205 -4.61 59.31 -32.80
N LEU A 206 -5.53 60.08 -32.23
CA LEU A 206 -5.78 61.46 -32.64
C LEU A 206 -4.58 62.37 -32.34
N LEU A 207 -3.95 62.23 -31.17
CA LEU A 207 -2.74 62.97 -30.82
C LEU A 207 -1.58 62.66 -31.77
N ARG A 208 -1.41 61.38 -32.14
CA ARG A 208 -0.36 60.97 -33.08
C ARG A 208 -0.59 61.54 -34.47
N LEU A 209 -1.84 61.56 -34.94
CA LEU A 209 -2.19 62.21 -36.21
C LEU A 209 -1.89 63.72 -36.17
N GLN A 210 -2.17 64.38 -35.04
CA GLN A 210 -1.89 65.80 -34.87
C GLN A 210 -0.37 66.10 -34.86
N GLN A 211 0.44 65.25 -34.23
CA GLN A 211 1.90 65.35 -34.26
C GLN A 211 2.45 65.17 -35.68
N LEU A 212 1.98 64.17 -36.43
CA LEU A 212 2.39 63.97 -37.82
C LEU A 212 2.00 65.16 -38.70
N HIS A 213 0.81 65.75 -38.47
CA HIS A 213 0.40 66.96 -39.18
C HIS A 213 1.31 68.16 -38.83
N ALA A 214 1.69 68.31 -37.55
CA ALA A 214 2.61 69.36 -37.12
C ALA A 214 4.02 69.16 -37.73
N GLU A 215 4.54 67.94 -37.73
CA GLU A 215 5.83 67.58 -38.33
C GLU A 215 5.85 67.84 -39.84
N THR A 216 4.81 67.39 -40.56
CA THR A 216 4.70 67.65 -42.00
C THR A 216 4.54 69.14 -42.32
N SER A 217 3.83 69.92 -41.50
CA SER A 217 3.80 71.37 -41.66
C SER A 217 5.17 72.01 -41.41
N ALA A 218 5.90 71.58 -40.38
CA ALA A 218 7.25 72.07 -40.09
C ALA A 218 8.27 71.66 -41.17
N GLU A 219 8.15 70.46 -41.75
CA GLU A 219 8.96 70.02 -42.88
C GLU A 219 8.67 70.83 -44.14
N ARG A 220 7.40 71.13 -44.44
CA ARG A 220 7.03 72.04 -45.54
C ARG A 220 7.65 73.42 -45.37
N ASP A 221 7.64 73.96 -44.16
CA ASP A 221 8.26 75.26 -43.86
C ASP A 221 9.79 75.20 -44.00
N ARG A 222 10.45 74.11 -43.57
CA ARG A 222 11.89 73.91 -43.79
C ARG A 222 12.25 73.76 -45.26
N HIS A 223 11.44 73.05 -46.05
CA HIS A 223 11.62 72.91 -47.49
C HIS A 223 11.39 74.22 -48.24
N ALA A 224 10.42 75.05 -47.81
CA ALA A 224 10.24 76.40 -48.34
C ALA A 224 11.45 77.31 -48.06
N ALA A 225 12.09 77.15 -46.89
CA ALA A 225 13.29 77.91 -46.53
C ALA A 225 14.58 77.47 -47.25
N HIS A 226 14.66 76.23 -47.75
CA HIS A 226 15.84 75.68 -48.45
C HIS A 226 15.72 75.69 -49.99
N SER A 227 14.77 76.42 -50.55
CA SER A 227 14.65 76.56 -52.01
C SER A 227 15.82 77.39 -52.57
N PRO A 228 16.72 76.83 -53.41
CA PRO A 228 17.85 77.57 -53.95
C PRO A 228 17.36 78.66 -54.91
N GLN A 229 17.70 79.92 -54.65
CA GLN A 229 17.46 80.99 -55.61
C GLN A 229 18.30 80.76 -56.86
N VAL A 230 17.65 80.32 -57.94
CA VAL A 230 18.24 80.26 -59.28
C VAL A 230 18.46 81.71 -59.76
N GLN A 231 19.69 82.20 -59.64
CA GLN A 231 20.15 83.42 -60.29
C GLN A 231 20.05 83.25 -61.81
N ARG A 232 19.02 83.82 -62.44
CA ARG A 232 19.03 84.04 -63.88
C ARG A 232 19.87 85.28 -64.16
N HIS A 233 21.06 85.04 -64.70
CA HIS A 233 21.93 86.06 -65.29
C HIS A 233 21.19 86.78 -66.42
N THR A 234 21.33 88.10 -66.41
CA THR A 234 20.96 89.04 -67.48
C THR A 234 21.92 88.89 -68.66
N GLY A 235 21.40 88.97 -69.89
CA GLY A 235 22.21 88.97 -71.11
C GLY A 235 21.40 89.32 -72.35
N TYR A 236 21.48 90.61 -72.71
CA TYR A 236 21.14 91.29 -73.97
C TYR A 236 19.67 91.36 -74.42
#